data_AF-A0A0F7IIQ5-F1
#
_entry.id   AF-A0A0F7IIQ5-F1
#
_cell.length_a   1.000
_cell.length_b   1.000
_cell.length_c   1.000
_cell.angle_alpha   90.00
_cell.angle_beta   90.00
_cell.angle_gamma   90.00
#
_symmetry.space_group_name_H-M   'P 1'
#
loop_
_entity.id
_entity.type
_entity.pdbx_description
1 polymer ?
#
loop_
_entity_poly.entity_id
_entity_poly.type
_entity_poly.pdbx_seq_one_letter_code
_entity_poly.pdbx_strand_id
1 'polypeptide(L)'
;MEIYDDVFSPVYFLMMCAVIVIHYDVKKTGRLREALALTFGAYLVAYSIYSTWHLLQPAPQWVEDALAVIGLFFAIVIAVIAQMKGIYNGVVVRGAVMLTILSIPYVAISPYWNISGHVAYTTAPALFLVWLDRKWWPVMVVPLVMLVNRPVVDAHTVAESVGGFVLAVVAFLTSIWLFEFYVDDRG
;
A
#
# COMPACT_ATOMS: atom_id res chain seq x y z
N MET A 1 2.58 -10.72 -22.85
CA MET A 1 2.71 -10.72 -21.38
C MET A 1 2.93 -9.30 -20.85
N GLU A 2 3.66 -8.43 -21.55
CA GLU A 2 3.94 -7.03 -21.11
C GLU A 2 2.69 -6.20 -20.78
N ILE A 3 1.64 -6.21 -21.60
CA ILE A 3 0.40 -5.43 -21.33
C ILE A 3 -0.29 -5.85 -20.02
N TYR A 4 -0.18 -7.12 -19.61
CA TYR A 4 -0.84 -7.60 -18.40
C TYR A 4 -0.12 -7.10 -17.14
N ASP A 5 1.23 -7.20 -17.11
CA ASP A 5 2.03 -6.71 -15.99
C ASP A 5 1.89 -5.18 -15.84
N ASP A 6 1.75 -4.46 -16.96
CA ASP A 6 1.48 -3.02 -16.93
C ASP A 6 0.07 -2.71 -16.40
N VAL A 7 -0.98 -3.34 -16.93
CA VAL A 7 -2.37 -3.01 -16.53
C VAL A 7 -2.67 -3.40 -15.09
N PHE A 8 -2.06 -4.47 -14.59
CA PHE A 8 -2.28 -5.00 -13.25
C PHE A 8 -1.16 -4.70 -12.27
N SER A 9 -0.29 -3.74 -12.60
CA SER A 9 0.74 -3.30 -11.68
C SER A 9 0.11 -2.86 -10.34
N PRO A 10 0.56 -3.40 -9.19
CA PRO A 10 0.04 -3.05 -7.88
C PRO A 10 0.25 -1.55 -7.60
N VAL A 11 1.19 -0.90 -8.28
CA VAL A 11 1.44 0.55 -8.20
C VAL A 11 0.22 1.34 -8.63
N TYR A 12 -0.42 0.99 -9.76
CA TYR A 12 -1.61 1.72 -10.24
C TYR A 12 -2.80 1.51 -9.31
N PHE A 13 -2.97 0.28 -8.82
CA PHE A 13 -4.01 -0.04 -7.86
C PHE A 13 -3.82 0.71 -6.53
N LEU A 14 -2.60 0.70 -5.97
CA LEU A 14 -2.24 1.47 -4.79
C LEU A 14 -2.49 2.96 -4.99
N MET A 15 -2.12 3.52 -6.15
CA MET A 15 -2.34 4.92 -6.47
C MET A 15 -3.83 5.26 -6.54
N MET A 16 -4.65 4.41 -7.19
CA MET A 16 -6.11 4.54 -7.19
C MET A 16 -6.66 4.53 -5.75
N CYS A 17 -6.26 3.55 -4.93
CA CYS A 17 -6.67 3.48 -3.53
C CYS A 17 -6.24 4.72 -2.75
N ALA A 18 -5.02 5.21 -2.95
CA ALA A 18 -4.51 6.41 -2.31
C ALA A 18 -5.33 7.65 -2.68
N VAL A 19 -5.68 7.83 -3.95
CA VAL A 19 -6.55 8.94 -4.40
C VAL A 19 -7.92 8.87 -3.74
N ILE A 20 -8.52 7.68 -3.63
CA ILE A 20 -9.80 7.48 -2.94
C ILE A 20 -9.64 7.84 -1.45
N VAL A 21 -8.62 7.32 -0.76
CA VAL A 21 -8.37 7.62 0.66
C VAL A 21 -8.16 9.12 0.88
N ILE A 22 -7.39 9.79 0.02
CA ILE A 22 -7.18 11.24 0.06
C ILE A 22 -8.52 11.96 -0.08
N HIS A 23 -9.38 11.55 -1.02
CA HIS A 23 -10.69 12.14 -1.19
C HIS A 23 -11.54 12.07 0.09
N TYR A 24 -11.56 10.93 0.79
CA TYR A 24 -12.26 10.81 2.08
C TYR A 24 -11.70 11.77 3.13
N ASP A 25 -10.39 11.93 3.15
CA ASP A 25 -9.73 12.71 4.19
C ASP A 25 -9.91 14.22 3.95
N VAL A 26 -9.75 14.67 2.70
CA VAL A 26 -9.84 16.09 2.34
C VAL A 26 -11.26 16.60 2.18
N LYS A 27 -12.27 15.72 2.07
CA LYS A 27 -13.68 16.14 2.08
C LYS A 27 -14.03 16.97 3.31
N LYS A 28 -13.33 16.73 4.43
CA LYS A 28 -13.50 17.49 5.68
C LYS A 28 -12.66 18.76 5.76
N THR A 29 -11.51 18.80 5.09
CA THR A 29 -10.58 19.95 5.16
C THR A 29 -10.74 20.95 4.02
N GLY A 30 -11.29 20.53 2.87
CA GLY A 30 -11.41 21.35 1.66
C GLY A 30 -10.11 21.53 0.88
N ARG A 31 -9.03 20.84 1.25
CA ARG A 31 -7.65 21.06 0.73
C ARG A 31 -7.18 20.02 -0.29
N LEU A 32 -8.06 19.68 -1.23
CA LEU A 32 -7.82 18.62 -2.22
C LEU A 32 -6.57 18.90 -3.07
N ARG A 33 -6.35 20.16 -3.48
CA ARG A 33 -5.22 20.52 -4.36
C ARG A 33 -3.88 20.28 -3.67
N GLU A 34 -3.74 20.73 -2.42
CA GLU A 34 -2.51 20.55 -1.65
C GLU A 34 -2.24 19.08 -1.35
N ALA A 35 -3.28 18.33 -1.00
CA ALA A 35 -3.19 16.89 -0.79
C ALA A 35 -2.71 16.14 -2.04
N LEU A 36 -3.33 16.41 -3.20
CA LEU A 36 -2.91 15.79 -4.45
C LEU A 36 -1.47 16.19 -4.83
N ALA A 37 -1.10 17.46 -4.65
CA ALA A 37 0.26 17.92 -4.92
C ALA A 37 1.29 17.24 -4.02
N LEU A 38 0.98 17.06 -2.73
CA LEU A 38 1.86 16.36 -1.78
C LEU A 38 2.00 14.88 -2.12
N THR A 39 0.90 14.20 -2.42
CA THR A 39 0.94 12.78 -2.80
C THR A 39 1.67 12.57 -4.11
N PHE A 40 1.43 13.43 -5.11
CA PHE A 40 2.16 13.37 -6.38
C PHE A 40 3.65 13.67 -6.19
N GLY A 41 4.01 14.67 -5.38
CA GLY A 41 5.39 14.96 -5.02
C GLY A 41 6.08 13.80 -4.31
N ALA A 42 5.40 13.16 -3.35
CA ALA A 42 5.92 11.98 -2.65
C ALA A 42 6.14 10.80 -3.62
N TYR A 43 5.20 10.58 -4.55
CA TYR A 43 5.33 9.58 -5.60
C TYR A 43 6.54 9.84 -6.50
N LEU A 44 6.73 11.08 -6.97
CA LEU A 44 7.89 11.43 -7.81
C LEU A 44 9.22 11.20 -7.11
N VAL A 45 9.29 11.50 -5.80
CA VAL A 45 10.49 11.24 -4.98
C VAL A 45 10.76 9.74 -4.89
N ALA A 46 9.75 8.95 -4.53
CA ALA A 46 9.88 7.49 -4.44
C ALA A 46 10.27 6.87 -5.79
N TYR A 47 9.62 7.29 -6.88
CA TYR A 47 9.92 6.86 -8.24
C TYR A 47 11.35 7.21 -8.66
N SER A 48 11.83 8.41 -8.30
CA SER A 48 13.21 8.83 -8.61
C SER A 48 14.25 7.98 -7.88
N ILE A 49 14.00 7.65 -6.61
CA ILE A 49 14.87 6.75 -5.82
C ILE A 49 14.92 5.37 -6.47
N TYR A 50 13.74 4.80 -6.77
CA TYR A 50 13.62 3.49 -7.40
C TYR A 50 14.32 3.45 -8.77
N SER A 51 14.01 4.42 -9.64
CA SER A 51 14.57 4.49 -11.00
C SER A 51 16.09 4.68 -10.99
N THR A 52 16.61 5.53 -10.10
CA THR A 52 18.05 5.75 -9.97
C THR A 52 18.77 4.46 -9.57
N TRP A 53 18.20 3.70 -8.63
CA TRP A 53 18.77 2.43 -8.21
C TRP A 53 18.78 1.40 -9.35
N HIS A 54 17.67 1.26 -10.06
CA HIS A 54 17.54 0.30 -11.16
C HIS A 54 18.52 0.59 -12.32
N LEU A 55 18.87 1.85 -12.54
CA LEU A 55 19.89 2.25 -13.50
C LEU A 55 21.33 1.89 -13.08
N LEU A 56 21.57 1.71 -11.78
CA LEU A 56 22.93 1.48 -11.26
C LEU A 56 23.29 0.00 -11.25
N GLN A 57 22.40 -0.90 -10.82
CA GLN A 57 22.67 -2.34 -10.75
C GLN A 57 21.39 -3.19 -10.85
N PRO A 58 21.43 -4.35 -11.52
CA PRO A 58 20.38 -5.36 -11.36
C PRO A 58 20.38 -5.86 -9.91
N ALA A 59 19.26 -5.69 -9.22
CA ALA A 59 19.12 -6.05 -7.82
C ALA A 59 18.24 -7.30 -7.67
N PRO A 60 18.52 -8.17 -6.68
CA PRO A 60 17.55 -9.19 -6.29
C PRO A 60 16.21 -8.57 -5.88
N GLN A 61 15.10 -9.27 -6.09
CA GLN A 61 13.74 -8.77 -5.80
C GLN A 61 13.59 -8.22 -4.37
N TRP A 62 14.18 -8.87 -3.37
CA TRP A 62 14.09 -8.42 -1.97
C TRP A 62 14.74 -7.05 -1.73
N VAL A 63 15.72 -6.65 -2.56
CA VAL A 63 16.33 -5.31 -2.49
C VAL A 63 15.36 -4.27 -3.05
N GLU A 64 14.68 -4.59 -4.16
CA GLU A 64 13.64 -3.72 -4.71
C GLU A 64 12.48 -3.54 -3.72
N ASP A 65 12.08 -4.62 -3.06
CA ASP A 65 11.09 -4.61 -1.98
C ASP A 65 11.52 -3.68 -0.83
N ALA A 66 12.78 -3.78 -0.38
CA ALA A 66 13.31 -2.92 0.67
C ALA A 66 13.32 -1.44 0.27
N LEU A 67 13.69 -1.12 -0.97
CA LEU A 67 13.68 0.25 -1.49
C LEU A 67 12.26 0.81 -1.57
N ALA A 68 11.29 0.01 -2.01
CA ALA A 68 9.89 0.42 -2.03
C ALA A 68 9.38 0.78 -0.63
N VAL A 69 9.76 0.00 0.39
CA VAL A 69 9.40 0.26 1.78
C VAL A 69 10.07 1.52 2.34
N ILE A 70 11.31 1.82 1.96
CA ILE A 70 11.95 3.11 2.28
C ILE A 70 11.12 4.28 1.71
N GLY A 71 10.70 4.18 0.45
CA GLY A 71 9.80 5.16 -0.16
C GLY A 71 8.49 5.34 0.60
N LEU A 72 7.91 4.24 1.10
CA LEU A 72 6.71 4.28 1.95
C LEU A 72 6.95 5.02 3.27
N PHE A 73 8.08 4.77 3.96
CA PHE A 73 8.43 5.50 5.19
C PHE A 73 8.51 7.01 4.97
N PHE A 74 9.10 7.45 3.86
CA PHE A 74 9.07 8.86 3.48
C PHE A 74 7.64 9.37 3.27
N ALA A 75 6.79 8.61 2.58
CA ALA A 75 5.40 8.99 2.37
C ALA A 75 4.60 9.12 3.68
N ILE A 76 4.88 8.27 4.68
CA ILE A 76 4.26 8.35 6.02
C ILE A 76 4.68 9.62 6.74
N VAL A 77 5.97 9.97 6.71
CA VAL A 77 6.46 11.22 7.33
C VAL A 77 5.77 12.42 6.69
N ILE A 78 5.65 12.45 5.36
CA ILE A 78 4.92 13.51 4.64
C ILE A 78 3.45 13.54 5.05
N ALA A 79 2.79 12.39 5.15
CA ALA A 79 1.39 12.28 5.56
C ALA A 79 1.17 12.81 6.99
N VAL A 80 2.06 12.47 7.93
CA VAL A 80 2.00 12.97 9.32
C VAL A 80 2.18 14.49 9.36
N ILE A 81 3.18 15.03 8.66
CA ILE A 81 3.40 16.49 8.58
C ILE A 81 2.18 17.18 7.95
N ALA A 82 1.60 16.61 6.90
CA ALA A 82 0.42 17.13 6.25
C ALA A 82 -0.81 17.10 7.16
N GLN A 83 -0.98 16.07 7.98
CA GLN A 83 -2.01 16.03 9.02
C GLN A 83 -1.78 17.10 10.08
N MET A 84 -0.55 17.28 10.57
CA MET A 84 -0.21 18.35 11.54
C MET A 84 -0.49 19.75 10.99
N LYS A 85 -0.41 19.93 9.67
CA LYS A 85 -0.76 21.18 8.97
C LYS A 85 -2.24 21.31 8.60
N GLY A 86 -3.09 20.38 9.04
CA GLY A 86 -4.52 20.35 8.74
C GLY A 86 -4.86 20.15 7.26
N ILE A 87 -3.95 19.57 6.47
CA ILE A 87 -4.22 19.18 5.08
C ILE A 87 -5.02 17.87 5.07
N TYR A 88 -4.58 16.92 5.89
CA TYR A 88 -5.20 15.62 6.12
C TYR A 88 -5.97 15.60 7.44
N ASN A 89 -7.05 14.83 7.49
CA ASN A 89 -7.89 14.63 8.69
C ASN A 89 -7.61 13.27 9.37
N GLY A 90 -6.55 12.58 8.95
CA GLY A 90 -5.98 11.40 9.60
C GLY A 90 -6.32 10.08 8.93
N VAL A 91 -7.24 10.01 7.97
CA VAL A 91 -7.53 8.77 7.22
C VAL A 91 -6.32 8.38 6.37
N VAL A 92 -5.64 9.34 5.73
CA VAL A 92 -4.41 9.07 4.98
C VAL A 92 -3.33 8.49 5.88
N VAL A 93 -3.15 9.05 7.08
CA VAL A 93 -2.15 8.55 8.05
C VAL A 93 -2.49 7.15 8.54
N ARG A 94 -3.76 6.85 8.81
CA ARG A 94 -4.19 5.46 9.14
C ARG A 94 -3.87 4.49 8.01
N GLY A 95 -4.18 4.85 6.77
CA GLY A 95 -3.82 4.03 5.60
C GLY A 95 -2.30 3.82 5.49
N ALA A 96 -1.51 4.86 5.72
CA ALA A 96 -0.05 4.80 5.67
C ALA A 96 0.53 3.92 6.80
N VAL A 97 0.00 4.01 8.02
CA VAL A 97 0.37 3.13 9.15
C VAL A 97 0.04 1.67 8.84
N MET A 98 -1.14 1.40 8.29
CA MET A 98 -1.51 0.04 7.88
C MET A 98 -0.53 -0.53 6.84
N LEU A 99 -0.16 0.26 5.84
CA LEU A 99 0.86 -0.15 4.86
C LEU A 99 2.23 -0.37 5.53
N THR A 100 2.58 0.38 6.58
CA THR A 100 3.82 0.17 7.34
C THR A 100 3.82 -1.19 8.04
N ILE A 101 2.71 -1.51 8.71
CA ILE A 101 2.52 -2.77 9.43
C ILE A 101 2.62 -3.96 8.48
N LEU A 102 2.17 -3.80 7.23
CA LEU A 102 2.37 -4.79 6.17
C LEU A 102 3.83 -4.85 5.69
N SER A 103 4.42 -3.68 5.42
CA SER A 103 5.69 -3.54 4.72
C SER A 103 6.88 -4.08 5.50
N ILE A 104 6.92 -3.83 6.82
CA ILE A 104 7.99 -4.32 7.70
C ILE A 104 8.12 -5.85 7.65
N PRO A 105 7.09 -6.63 7.98
CA PRO A 105 7.19 -8.09 7.93
C PRO A 105 7.36 -8.60 6.50
N TYR A 106 6.77 -7.94 5.49
CA TYR A 106 6.96 -8.31 4.09
C TYR A 106 8.45 -8.28 3.69
N VAL A 107 9.14 -7.17 3.95
CA VAL A 107 10.58 -7.04 3.65
C VAL A 107 11.43 -7.97 4.51
N ALA A 108 11.04 -8.22 5.77
CA ALA A 108 11.76 -9.16 6.63
C ALA A 108 11.67 -10.61 6.13
N ILE A 109 10.54 -10.98 5.53
CA ILE A 109 10.27 -12.35 5.01
C ILE A 109 10.85 -12.54 3.60
N SER A 110 10.80 -11.50 2.74
CA SER A 110 11.13 -11.56 1.31
C SER A 110 12.48 -12.24 0.98
N PRO A 111 13.59 -12.03 1.73
CA PRO A 111 14.85 -12.73 1.48
C PRO A 111 14.80 -14.26 1.66
N TYR A 112 13.86 -14.76 2.47
CA TYR A 112 13.75 -16.18 2.84
C TYR A 112 12.57 -16.87 2.13
N TRP A 113 11.51 -16.12 1.85
CA TRP A 113 10.31 -16.64 1.22
C TRP A 113 9.71 -15.55 0.34
N ASN A 114 9.73 -15.77 -0.99
CA ASN A 114 9.29 -14.84 -2.01
C ASN A 114 7.75 -14.74 -2.08
N ILE A 115 7.14 -14.33 -0.97
CA ILE A 115 5.69 -14.10 -0.89
C ILE A 115 5.27 -13.00 -1.85
N SER A 116 4.06 -13.12 -2.41
CA SER A 116 3.70 -12.21 -3.50
C SER A 116 3.32 -10.82 -3.02
N GLY A 117 4.20 -9.84 -3.28
CA GLY A 117 3.91 -8.41 -3.06
C GLY A 117 2.68 -7.93 -3.84
N HIS A 118 2.45 -8.44 -5.05
CA HIS A 118 1.26 -8.10 -5.84
C HIS A 118 -0.03 -8.45 -5.10
N VAL A 119 -0.07 -9.63 -4.48
CA VAL A 119 -1.24 -10.05 -3.70
C VAL A 119 -1.32 -9.26 -2.39
N ALA A 120 -0.21 -9.10 -1.67
CA ALA A 120 -0.18 -8.39 -0.39
C ALA A 120 -0.63 -6.92 -0.52
N TYR A 121 -0.02 -6.18 -1.45
CA TYR A 121 -0.24 -4.75 -1.65
C TYR A 121 -1.49 -4.42 -2.49
N THR A 122 -2.19 -5.40 -3.05
CA THR A 122 -3.57 -5.20 -3.55
C THR A 122 -4.61 -5.56 -2.48
N THR A 123 -4.33 -6.55 -1.64
CA THR A 123 -5.27 -7.01 -0.60
C THR A 123 -5.45 -5.98 0.51
N ALA A 124 -4.35 -5.51 1.10
CA ALA A 124 -4.42 -4.61 2.26
C ALA A 124 -5.12 -3.26 1.99
N PRO A 125 -4.80 -2.51 0.90
CA PRO A 125 -5.52 -1.29 0.60
C PRO A 125 -6.98 -1.54 0.16
N ALA A 126 -7.29 -2.66 -0.49
CA ALA A 126 -8.67 -3.03 -0.80
C ALA A 126 -9.48 -3.24 0.48
N LEU A 127 -8.97 -4.03 1.44
CA LEU A 127 -9.59 -4.24 2.75
C LEU A 127 -9.78 -2.90 3.48
N PHE A 128 -8.78 -2.02 3.46
CA PHE A 128 -8.86 -0.71 4.08
C PHE A 128 -9.96 0.17 3.46
N LEU A 129 -10.11 0.16 2.13
CA LEU A 129 -11.21 0.87 1.47
C LEU A 129 -12.59 0.31 1.82
N VAL A 130 -12.73 -1.02 1.86
CA VAL A 130 -13.98 -1.68 2.25
C VAL A 130 -14.35 -1.39 3.70
N TRP A 131 -13.36 -1.33 4.59
CA TRP A 131 -13.53 -0.93 5.98
C TRP A 131 -13.95 0.54 6.11
N LEU A 132 -13.33 1.41 5.31
CA LEU A 132 -13.65 2.85 5.29
C LEU A 132 -15.08 3.11 4.79
N ASP A 133 -15.50 2.40 3.73
CA ASP A 133 -16.84 2.48 3.17
C ASP A 133 -17.18 1.20 2.39
N ARG A 134 -18.23 0.50 2.84
CA ARG A 134 -18.64 -0.80 2.29
C ARG A 134 -18.96 -0.76 0.79
N LYS A 135 -19.25 0.40 0.20
CA LYS A 135 -19.50 0.52 -1.25
C LYS A 135 -18.29 0.11 -2.10
N TRP A 136 -17.09 0.10 -1.53
CA TRP A 136 -15.87 -0.33 -2.21
C TRP A 136 -15.66 -1.84 -2.22
N TRP A 137 -16.60 -2.65 -1.71
CA TRP A 137 -16.49 -4.12 -1.77
C TRP A 137 -16.16 -4.69 -3.16
N PRO A 138 -16.61 -4.11 -4.31
CA PRO A 138 -16.24 -4.65 -5.63
C PRO A 138 -14.73 -4.59 -5.91
N VAL A 139 -14.00 -3.70 -5.24
CA VAL A 139 -12.54 -3.56 -5.37
C VAL A 139 -11.81 -4.83 -4.91
N MET A 140 -12.45 -5.67 -4.07
CA MET A 140 -11.91 -6.96 -3.64
C MET A 140 -11.74 -7.97 -4.77
N VAL A 141 -12.36 -7.75 -5.94
CA VAL A 141 -12.12 -8.59 -7.12
C VAL A 141 -10.64 -8.58 -7.53
N VAL A 142 -9.95 -7.44 -7.41
CA VAL A 142 -8.55 -7.30 -7.81
C VAL A 142 -7.61 -8.24 -7.03
N PRO A 143 -7.56 -8.20 -5.68
CA PRO A 143 -6.70 -9.12 -4.94
C PRO A 143 -7.09 -10.60 -5.12
N LEU A 144 -8.37 -10.92 -5.31
CA LEU A 144 -8.79 -12.30 -5.59
C LEU A 144 -8.31 -12.80 -6.95
N VAL A 145 -8.35 -11.94 -7.98
CA VAL A 145 -7.77 -12.25 -9.29
C VAL A 145 -6.25 -12.39 -9.16
N MET A 146 -5.57 -11.49 -8.45
CA MET A 146 -4.12 -11.60 -8.22
C MET A 146 -3.73 -12.90 -7.51
N LEU A 147 -4.49 -13.30 -6.50
CA LEU A 147 -4.22 -14.53 -5.73
C LEU A 147 -4.16 -15.78 -6.63
N VAL A 148 -5.02 -15.85 -7.64
CA VAL A 148 -5.06 -16.97 -8.60
C VAL A 148 -4.10 -16.74 -9.77
N ASN A 149 -3.97 -15.50 -10.23
CA ASN A 149 -3.19 -15.21 -11.42
C ASN A 149 -1.69 -15.41 -11.21
N ARG A 150 -1.14 -15.03 -10.05
CA ARG A 150 0.32 -15.12 -9.81
C ARG A 150 0.87 -16.55 -9.95
N PRO A 151 0.15 -17.60 -9.48
CA PRO A 151 0.48 -18.98 -9.82
C PRO A 151 0.25 -19.37 -11.28
N VAL A 152 -0.83 -18.89 -11.92
CA VAL A 152 -1.14 -19.24 -13.31
C VAL A 152 -0.08 -18.75 -14.30
N VAL A 153 0.58 -17.62 -14.00
CA VAL A 153 1.66 -17.06 -14.82
C VAL A 153 3.05 -17.49 -14.36
N ASP A 154 3.15 -18.51 -13.51
CA ASP A 154 4.40 -19.05 -12.94
C ASP A 154 5.28 -18.00 -12.22
N ALA A 155 4.68 -16.88 -11.77
CA ALA A 155 5.43 -15.82 -11.09
C ALA A 155 5.63 -16.11 -9.58
N HIS A 156 4.71 -16.86 -8.97
CA HIS A 156 4.81 -17.35 -7.60
C HIS A 156 4.10 -18.69 -7.47
N THR A 157 4.50 -19.52 -6.51
CA THR A 157 3.72 -20.69 -6.11
C THR A 157 2.38 -20.27 -5.48
N VAL A 158 1.44 -21.23 -5.41
CA VAL A 158 0.17 -21.05 -4.69
C VAL A 158 0.43 -20.68 -3.22
N ALA A 159 1.42 -21.33 -2.58
CA ALA A 159 1.77 -21.07 -1.19
C ALA A 159 2.29 -19.63 -0.98
N GLU A 160 3.16 -19.12 -1.86
CA GLU A 160 3.67 -17.74 -1.80
C GLU A 160 2.57 -16.69 -2.02
N SER A 161 1.61 -16.99 -2.90
CA SER A 161 0.46 -16.11 -3.17
C SER A 161 -0.49 -16.06 -1.98
N VAL A 162 -0.83 -17.22 -1.41
CA VAL A 162 -1.61 -17.32 -0.16
C VAL A 162 -0.88 -16.67 1.00
N GLY A 163 0.44 -16.83 1.11
CA GLY A 163 1.27 -16.19 2.12
C GLY A 163 1.16 -14.66 2.07
N GLY A 164 1.25 -14.06 0.87
CA GLY A 164 1.06 -12.63 0.67
C GLY A 164 -0.35 -12.15 1.08
N PHE A 165 -1.39 -12.92 0.74
CA PHE A 165 -2.76 -12.62 1.13
C PHE A 165 -2.95 -12.66 2.66
N VAL A 166 -2.50 -13.74 3.31
CA VAL A 166 -2.60 -13.90 4.76
C VAL A 166 -1.85 -12.79 5.48
N LEU A 167 -0.64 -12.44 5.04
CA LEU A 167 0.14 -11.35 5.62
C LEU A 167 -0.62 -10.02 5.54
N ALA A 168 -1.23 -9.72 4.40
CA ALA A 168 -2.03 -8.51 4.21
C ALA A 168 -3.28 -8.47 5.11
N VAL A 169 -4.00 -9.59 5.24
CA VAL A 169 -5.16 -9.70 6.14
C VAL A 169 -4.74 -9.48 7.58
N VAL A 170 -3.66 -10.12 8.03
CA VAL A 170 -3.14 -9.97 9.40
C VAL A 170 -2.73 -8.51 9.65
N ALA A 171 -1.95 -7.90 8.75
CA ALA A 171 -1.54 -6.51 8.87
C ALA A 171 -2.73 -5.55 8.94
N PHE A 172 -3.74 -5.77 8.10
CA PHE A 172 -4.98 -5.02 8.14
C PHE A 172 -5.69 -5.16 9.50
N LEU A 173 -5.94 -6.37 9.98
CA LEU A 173 -6.59 -6.61 11.27
C LEU A 173 -5.82 -6.00 12.44
N THR A 174 -4.49 -6.14 12.45
CA THR A 174 -3.61 -5.50 13.44
C THR A 174 -3.74 -3.98 13.39
N SER A 175 -3.80 -3.39 12.20
CA SER A 175 -3.97 -1.94 12.05
C SER A 175 -5.31 -1.46 12.61
N ILE A 176 -6.41 -2.17 12.34
CA ILE A 176 -7.73 -1.82 12.87
C ILE A 176 -7.75 -1.92 14.40
N TRP A 177 -7.20 -3.01 14.94
CA TRP A 177 -7.08 -3.18 16.39
C TRP A 177 -6.31 -2.02 17.04
N LEU A 178 -5.20 -1.58 16.45
CA LEU A 178 -4.44 -0.42 16.93
C LEU A 178 -5.24 0.89 16.84
N PHE A 179 -6.02 1.09 15.78
CA PHE A 179 -6.81 2.32 15.61
C PHE A 179 -7.98 2.39 16.57
N GLU A 180 -8.67 1.28 16.83
CA GLU A 180 -9.80 1.22 17.75
C GLU A 180 -9.33 1.40 19.20
N PHE A 181 -8.27 0.68 19.59
CA PHE A 181 -7.72 0.75 20.95
C PHE A 181 -7.21 2.16 21.31
N TYR A 182 -6.59 2.87 20.36
CA TYR A 182 -5.99 4.17 20.62
C TYR A 182 -6.98 5.35 20.54
N VAL A 183 -8.18 5.14 20.00
CA VAL A 183 -9.24 6.17 19.90
C VAL A 183 -10.17 6.15 21.10
N ASP A 184 -10.44 4.98 21.70
CA ASP A 184 -11.29 4.88 22.91
C ASP A 184 -10.64 5.50 24.16
N ASP A 185 -9.31 5.47 24.29
CA ASP A 185 -8.59 6.03 25.45
C ASP A 185 -8.56 7.58 25.50
N ARG A 186 -9.15 8.28 24.52
CA ARG A 186 -9.26 9.75 24.50
C ARG A 186 -10.70 10.27 24.48
N GLY A 187 -11.68 9.39 24.70
CA GLY A 187 -13.10 9.73 24.86
C GLY A 187 -13.44 10.19 26.27
#